data_AF-A0A7S1LA84-F1
#
_entry.id   AF-A0A7S1LA84-F1
#
_cell.length_a   1.000
_cell.length_b   1.000
_cell.length_c   1.000
_cell.angle_alpha   90.00
_cell.angle_beta   90.00
_cell.angle_gamma   90.00
#
_symmetry.space_group_name_H-M   'P 1'
#
loop_
_entity.id
_entity.type
_entity.pdbx_description
1 polymer ?
#
loop_
_entity_poly.entity_id
_entity_poly.type
_entity_poly.pdbx_seq_one_letter_code
_entity_poly.pdbx_strand_id
1 'polypeptide(L)'
;LHEDDTLPAKFLRLGFHDCVGGCDGCVDMGNADNAGLEVPIARLQAAFQGYDGLQELTRADIWALATLVSARFSSASRTVTYSFDFYGRTPCEKSQHCEGIDCGNDPSRQGPHRVLPGPNGDTTTVLTYFQDNFGFNDTQTVALMGAHGVGKTHRENSGFGRDDAVGWVYNNNRLNNGYYTMLVGFE
;
A
#
# COMPACT_ATOMS: atom_id res chain seq x y z
N LEU A 1 -12.23 -11.10 -7.08
CA LEU A 1 -11.75 -9.72 -7.30
C LEU A 1 -12.70 -8.84 -8.13
N HIS A 2 -13.74 -9.39 -8.77
CA HIS A 2 -14.69 -8.62 -9.62
C HIS A 2 -15.87 -7.97 -8.89
N GLU A 3 -16.01 -8.13 -7.57
CA GLU A 3 -17.17 -7.61 -6.80
C GLU A 3 -16.94 -6.23 -6.15
N ASP A 4 -15.70 -5.72 -6.16
CA ASP A 4 -15.35 -4.40 -5.61
C ASP A 4 -14.18 -3.83 -6.41
N ASP A 5 -14.46 -2.87 -7.29
CA ASP A 5 -13.51 -2.21 -8.19
C ASP A 5 -12.54 -1.28 -7.44
N THR A 6 -12.75 -1.06 -6.14
CA THR A 6 -11.87 -0.26 -5.29
C THR A 6 -10.72 -1.07 -4.66
N LEU A 7 -10.81 -2.41 -4.69
CA LEU A 7 -9.80 -3.27 -4.07
C LEU A 7 -8.37 -3.09 -4.61
N PRO A 8 -8.13 -2.91 -5.92
CA PRO A 8 -6.78 -2.65 -6.41
C PRO A 8 -6.11 -1.45 -5.73
N ALA A 9 -6.84 -0.34 -5.57
CA ALA A 9 -6.33 0.84 -4.86
C ALA A 9 -6.02 0.54 -3.39
N LYS A 10 -6.91 -0.20 -2.71
CA LYS A 10 -6.71 -0.58 -1.31
C LYS A 10 -5.49 -1.50 -1.12
N PHE A 11 -5.23 -2.42 -2.05
CA PHE A 11 -4.05 -3.31 -2.02
C PHE A 11 -2.75 -2.58 -2.39
N LEU A 12 -2.80 -1.61 -3.31
CA LEU A 12 -1.67 -0.72 -3.57
C LEU A 12 -1.27 0.03 -2.30
N ARG A 13 -2.25 0.62 -1.61
CA ARG A 13 -2.01 1.31 -0.33
C ARG A 13 -1.48 0.35 0.75
N LEU A 14 -2.11 -0.81 0.93
CA LEU A 14 -1.66 -1.80 1.93
C LEU A 14 -0.18 -2.18 1.73
N GLY A 15 0.25 -2.43 0.48
CA GLY A 15 1.64 -2.78 0.19
C GLY A 15 2.64 -1.70 0.59
N PHE A 16 2.32 -0.42 0.32
CA PHE A 16 3.18 0.68 0.76
C PHE A 16 3.25 0.75 2.29
N HIS A 17 2.09 0.70 2.97
CA HIS A 17 2.00 0.85 4.41
C HIS A 17 2.69 -0.29 5.18
N ASP A 18 2.65 -1.52 4.66
CA ASP A 18 3.45 -2.65 5.17
C ASP A 18 4.97 -2.43 4.98
N CYS A 19 5.35 -1.90 3.81
CA CYS A 19 6.76 -1.74 3.47
C CYS A 19 7.49 -0.64 4.25
N VAL A 20 6.79 0.33 4.84
CA VAL A 20 7.40 1.31 5.78
C VAL A 20 8.07 0.61 6.98
N GLY A 21 7.59 -0.59 7.35
CA GLY A 21 8.14 -1.39 8.45
C GLY A 21 9.05 -2.54 8.03
N GLY A 22 9.36 -2.69 6.74
CA GLY A 22 10.18 -3.80 6.22
C GLY A 22 9.45 -4.85 5.39
N CYS A 23 8.21 -4.56 4.97
CA CYS A 23 7.39 -5.45 4.15
C CYS A 23 7.22 -6.82 4.84
N ASP A 24 6.82 -6.80 6.10
CA ASP A 24 6.88 -7.94 7.02
C ASP A 24 5.50 -8.52 7.33
N GLY A 25 4.47 -8.12 6.59
CA GLY A 25 3.15 -8.68 6.79
C GLY A 25 2.49 -8.17 8.06
N CYS A 26 2.92 -7.05 8.65
CA CYS A 26 2.32 -6.53 9.87
C CYS A 26 1.96 -5.05 9.77
N VAL A 27 0.73 -4.74 10.15
CA VAL A 27 0.20 -3.37 10.16
C VAL A 27 -0.30 -3.05 11.54
N ASP A 28 0.10 -1.91 12.08
CA ASP A 28 -0.45 -1.34 13.31
C ASP A 28 -1.75 -0.60 12.98
N MET A 29 -2.91 -1.20 13.26
CA MET A 29 -4.21 -0.54 13.10
C MET A 29 -4.49 0.52 14.18
N GLY A 30 -3.67 0.60 15.23
CA GLY A 30 -3.69 1.69 16.20
C GLY A 30 -3.06 2.98 15.66
N ASN A 31 -2.26 2.89 14.59
CA ASN A 31 -1.76 4.06 13.88
C ASN A 31 -2.86 4.65 12.98
N ALA A 32 -3.18 5.94 13.19
CA ALA A 32 -4.17 6.67 12.41
C ALA A 32 -3.87 6.70 10.89
N ASP A 33 -2.60 6.70 10.49
CA ASP A 33 -2.21 6.67 9.07
C ASP A 33 -2.63 5.36 8.37
N ASN A 34 -2.90 4.30 9.14
CA ASN A 34 -3.35 2.99 8.64
C ASN A 34 -4.88 2.84 8.63
N ALA A 35 -5.65 3.86 9.00
CA ALA A 35 -7.12 3.79 9.00
C ALA A 35 -7.67 3.33 7.64
N GLY A 36 -8.63 2.40 7.66
CA GLY A 36 -9.24 1.81 6.46
C GLY A 36 -8.50 0.60 5.89
N LEU A 37 -7.31 0.24 6.41
CA LEU A 37 -6.55 -0.94 5.95
C LEU A 37 -7.12 -2.27 6.47
N GLU A 38 -8.02 -2.25 7.45
CA GLU A 38 -8.72 -3.45 7.91
C GLU A 38 -9.51 -4.15 6.79
N VAL A 39 -10.02 -3.37 5.82
CA VAL A 39 -10.76 -3.87 4.66
C VAL A 39 -9.87 -4.73 3.74
N PRO A 40 -8.76 -4.21 3.17
CA PRO A 40 -7.89 -5.05 2.34
C PRO A 40 -7.26 -6.20 3.13
N ILE A 41 -6.90 -6.02 4.41
CA ILE A 41 -6.38 -7.09 5.25
C ILE A 41 -7.40 -8.24 5.37
N ALA A 42 -8.64 -7.94 5.72
CA ALA A 42 -9.69 -8.97 5.86
C ALA A 42 -9.97 -9.70 4.54
N ARG A 43 -9.97 -8.97 3.42
CA ARG A 43 -10.19 -9.56 2.08
C ARG A 43 -9.07 -10.53 1.68
N LEU A 44 -7.82 -10.17 1.93
CA LEU A 44 -6.68 -11.06 1.61
C LEU A 44 -6.60 -12.26 2.55
N GLN A 45 -6.92 -12.09 3.84
CA GLN A 45 -6.95 -13.21 4.79
C GLN A 45 -8.01 -14.26 4.41
N ALA A 46 -9.21 -13.83 4.02
CA ALA A 46 -10.24 -14.74 3.55
C ALA A 46 -9.81 -15.49 2.27
N ALA A 47 -9.13 -14.80 1.34
CA ALA A 47 -8.61 -15.42 0.13
C ALA A 47 -7.48 -16.44 0.42
N PHE A 48 -6.59 -16.12 1.36
CA PHE A 48 -5.51 -17.00 1.81
C PHE A 48 -6.03 -18.30 2.41
N GLN A 49 -6.99 -18.21 3.33
CA GLN A 49 -7.58 -19.40 3.98
C GLN A 49 -8.35 -20.29 2.99
N GLY A 50 -8.86 -19.73 1.90
CA GLY A 50 -9.66 -20.45 0.91
C GLY A 50 -8.85 -21.06 -0.25
N TYR A 51 -7.53 -20.90 -0.31
CA TYR A 51 -6.73 -21.33 -1.47
C TYR A 51 -5.44 -22.04 -1.07
N ASP A 52 -5.42 -23.37 -1.20
CA ASP A 52 -4.28 -24.22 -0.82
C ASP A 52 -2.96 -23.84 -1.50
N GLY A 53 -3.03 -23.37 -2.76
CA GLY A 53 -1.84 -22.94 -3.50
C GLY A 53 -1.16 -21.67 -2.97
N LEU A 54 -1.75 -20.97 -1.99
CA LEU A 54 -1.12 -19.83 -1.32
C LEU A 54 -0.47 -20.22 0.01
N GLN A 55 -0.67 -21.44 0.52
CA GLN A 55 -0.19 -21.85 1.84
C GLN A 55 1.34 -21.84 2.00
N GLU A 56 2.07 -21.91 0.89
CA GLU A 56 3.55 -21.80 0.88
C GLU A 56 4.05 -20.35 0.99
N LEU A 57 3.19 -19.36 0.76
CA LEU A 57 3.54 -17.95 0.86
C LEU A 57 3.29 -17.41 2.27
N THR A 58 4.17 -16.52 2.72
CA THR A 58 3.96 -15.81 3.98
C THR A 58 2.88 -14.73 3.82
N ARG A 59 2.37 -14.22 4.95
CA ARG A 59 1.42 -13.08 4.93
C ARG A 59 2.00 -11.86 4.22
N ALA A 60 3.28 -11.58 4.46
CA ALA A 60 4.04 -10.52 3.79
C ALA A 60 4.11 -10.73 2.26
N ASP A 61 4.35 -11.97 1.83
CA ASP A 61 4.36 -12.33 0.41
C ASP A 61 3.00 -12.10 -0.26
N ILE A 62 1.91 -12.42 0.44
CA ILE A 62 0.55 -12.23 -0.08
C ILE A 62 0.23 -10.74 -0.25
N TRP A 63 0.63 -9.89 0.68
CA TRP A 63 0.45 -8.44 0.54
C TRP A 63 1.26 -7.90 -0.63
N ALA A 64 2.54 -8.27 -0.74
CA ALA A 64 3.37 -7.88 -1.87
C ALA A 64 2.81 -8.37 -3.22
N LEU A 65 2.36 -9.63 -3.28
CA LEU A 65 1.74 -10.19 -4.48
C LEU A 65 0.45 -9.45 -4.84
N ALA A 66 -0.42 -9.16 -3.87
CA ALA A 66 -1.65 -8.42 -4.08
C ALA A 66 -1.37 -7.00 -4.61
N THR A 67 -0.34 -6.33 -4.11
CA THR A 67 0.11 -5.02 -4.60
C THR A 67 0.58 -5.09 -6.05
N LEU A 68 1.44 -6.05 -6.41
CA LEU A 68 1.92 -6.21 -7.79
C LEU A 68 0.79 -6.56 -8.76
N VAL A 69 -0.09 -7.47 -8.37
CA VAL A 69 -1.28 -7.85 -9.15
C VAL A 69 -2.20 -6.65 -9.33
N SER A 70 -2.41 -5.84 -8.30
CA SER A 70 -3.22 -4.62 -8.37
C SER A 70 -2.61 -3.56 -9.27
N ALA A 71 -1.30 -3.34 -9.18
CA ALA A 71 -0.57 -2.46 -10.09
C ALA A 71 -0.74 -2.90 -11.55
N ARG A 72 -0.65 -4.22 -11.81
CA ARG A 72 -0.88 -4.80 -13.13
C ARG A 72 -2.31 -4.60 -13.63
N PHE A 73 -3.31 -4.86 -12.78
CA PHE A 73 -4.72 -4.70 -13.15
C PHE A 73 -5.10 -3.24 -13.41
N SER A 74 -4.49 -2.31 -12.66
CA SER A 74 -4.69 -0.88 -12.87
C SER A 74 -3.84 -0.31 -13.99
N SER A 75 -2.77 -0.97 -14.43
CA SER A 75 -1.89 -0.44 -15.50
C SER A 75 -2.65 -0.12 -16.78
N ALA A 76 -2.50 1.11 -17.27
CA ALA A 76 -3.01 1.49 -18.58
C ALA A 76 -2.26 0.78 -19.73
N SER A 77 -1.01 0.34 -19.47
CA SER A 77 -0.22 -0.42 -20.42
C SER A 77 -0.24 -1.91 -20.11
N ARG A 78 -0.63 -2.72 -21.10
CA ARG A 78 -0.60 -4.19 -21.02
C ARG A 78 0.82 -4.79 -21.17
N THR A 79 1.81 -3.97 -21.52
CA THR A 79 3.20 -4.43 -21.71
C THR A 79 4.02 -4.36 -20.43
N VAL A 80 3.55 -3.64 -19.42
CA VAL A 80 4.25 -3.56 -18.12
C VAL A 80 3.97 -4.85 -17.35
N THR A 81 5.04 -5.56 -17.02
CA THR A 81 5.00 -6.77 -16.19
C THR A 81 5.49 -6.46 -14.80
N TYR A 82 4.72 -6.87 -13.80
CA TYR A 82 5.10 -6.83 -12.39
C TYR A 82 5.42 -8.25 -11.96
N SER A 83 6.70 -8.61 -12.00
CA SER A 83 7.16 -9.95 -11.67
C SER A 83 7.23 -10.13 -10.15
N PHE A 84 6.79 -11.28 -9.66
CA PHE A 84 6.90 -11.65 -8.25
C PHE A 84 8.20 -12.42 -8.02
N ASP A 85 9.33 -11.74 -8.24
CA ASP A 85 10.67 -12.37 -8.21
C ASP A 85 11.20 -12.54 -6.77
N PHE A 86 10.69 -11.73 -5.84
CA PHE A 86 11.08 -11.75 -4.44
C PHE A 86 9.92 -12.31 -3.60
N TYR A 87 10.13 -13.47 -3.01
CA TYR A 87 9.18 -14.18 -2.12
C TYR A 87 9.94 -14.82 -0.95
N GLY A 88 9.23 -15.37 0.03
CA GLY A 88 9.81 -15.89 1.26
C GLY A 88 10.11 -14.79 2.28
N ARG A 89 9.36 -13.67 2.24
CA ARG A 89 9.51 -12.57 3.21
C ARG A 89 9.31 -13.08 4.62
N THR A 90 10.24 -12.76 5.52
CA THR A 90 10.12 -13.07 6.95
C THR A 90 9.00 -12.24 7.56
N PRO A 91 7.93 -12.86 8.07
CA PRO A 91 6.84 -12.09 8.67
C PRO A 91 7.26 -11.53 10.04
N CYS A 92 6.63 -10.45 10.50
CA CYS A 92 7.12 -9.70 11.66
C CYS A 92 7.21 -10.56 12.93
N GLU A 93 6.29 -11.52 13.14
CA GLU A 93 6.27 -12.46 14.25
C GLU A 93 7.46 -13.45 14.27
N LYS A 94 8.20 -13.53 13.16
CA LYS A 94 9.44 -14.31 13.02
C LYS A 94 10.67 -13.41 12.82
N SER A 95 10.50 -12.10 12.92
CA SER A 95 11.55 -11.11 12.76
C SER A 95 11.84 -10.40 14.08
N GLN A 96 12.94 -9.65 14.12
CA GLN A 96 13.27 -8.81 15.28
C GLN A 96 12.29 -7.65 15.48
N HIS A 97 11.39 -7.38 14.51
CA HIS A 97 10.44 -6.27 14.61
C HIS A 97 9.37 -6.46 15.69
N CYS A 98 9.14 -7.70 16.13
CA CYS A 98 8.27 -8.01 17.27
C CYS A 98 9.04 -8.42 18.53
N GLU A 99 10.38 -8.39 18.50
CA GLU A 99 11.17 -8.70 19.70
C GLU A 99 11.01 -7.58 20.73
N GLY A 100 10.30 -7.86 21.82
CA GLY A 100 10.04 -6.90 22.90
C GLY A 100 8.89 -5.93 22.65
N ILE A 101 8.16 -6.08 21.53
CA ILE A 101 6.93 -5.35 21.22
C ILE A 101 5.80 -6.38 21.19
N ASP A 102 4.71 -6.13 21.92
CA ASP A 102 3.51 -6.96 21.85
C ASP A 102 2.84 -6.74 20.49
N CYS A 103 3.22 -7.55 19.50
CA CYS A 103 2.56 -7.59 18.19
C CYS A 103 1.18 -8.26 18.23
N GLY A 104 0.63 -8.45 19.44
CA GLY A 104 -0.69 -8.96 19.71
C GLY A 104 -0.90 -10.41 19.27
N ASN A 105 -2.16 -10.83 19.33
CA ASN A 105 -2.59 -12.16 18.88
C ASN A 105 -2.93 -12.18 17.38
N ASP A 106 -3.08 -10.99 16.76
CA ASP A 106 -3.28 -10.84 15.33
C ASP A 106 -2.25 -9.87 14.73
N PRO A 107 -1.02 -10.34 14.43
CA PRO A 107 0.05 -9.52 13.88
C PRO A 107 -0.29 -8.83 12.56
N SER A 108 -1.33 -9.30 11.85
CA SER A 108 -1.81 -8.63 10.63
C SER A 108 -2.44 -7.27 10.90
N ARG A 109 -2.90 -7.01 12.13
CA ARG A 109 -3.57 -5.77 12.57
C ARG A 109 -2.94 -5.12 13.79
N GLN A 110 -2.07 -5.85 14.48
CA GLN A 110 -1.43 -5.44 15.73
C GLN A 110 0.09 -5.39 15.55
N GLY A 111 0.55 -5.03 14.35
CA GLY A 111 1.97 -4.89 14.06
C GLY A 111 2.66 -3.80 14.91
N PRO A 112 4.00 -3.74 14.87
CA PRO A 112 4.75 -2.70 15.56
C PRO A 112 4.41 -1.31 14.99
N HIS A 113 4.39 -0.31 15.87
CA HIS A 113 4.12 1.07 15.46
C HIS A 113 5.24 1.60 14.55
N ARG A 114 4.87 2.15 13.38
CA ARG A 114 5.78 2.75 12.39
C ARG A 114 5.37 4.18 12.09
N VAL A 115 6.34 5.06 11.83
CA VAL A 115 6.08 6.45 11.42
C VAL A 115 5.96 6.50 9.90
N LEU A 116 4.77 6.82 9.40
CA LEU A 116 4.49 6.99 7.98
C LEU A 116 4.73 8.44 7.54
N PRO A 117 4.91 8.72 6.22
CA PRO A 117 5.02 10.09 5.76
C PRO A 117 3.66 10.77 5.92
N GLY A 118 3.62 11.83 6.72
CA GLY A 118 2.39 12.56 6.98
C GLY A 118 1.84 13.28 5.73
N PRO A 119 0.51 13.41 5.59
CA PRO A 119 -0.13 13.98 4.40
C PRO A 119 0.06 15.51 4.25
N ASN A 120 0.56 16.19 5.29
CA ASN A 120 0.82 17.63 5.29
C ASN A 120 2.28 17.99 4.97
N GLY A 121 3.12 17.01 4.62
CA GLY A 121 4.53 17.23 4.30
C GLY A 121 4.72 18.01 2.99
N ASP A 122 5.76 18.83 2.94
CA ASP A 122 6.20 19.49 1.71
C ASP A 122 7.09 18.57 0.84
N THR A 123 7.53 19.06 -0.31
CA THR A 123 8.38 18.28 -1.23
C THR A 123 9.66 17.80 -0.55
N THR A 124 10.32 18.65 0.23
CA THR A 124 11.54 18.29 0.97
C THR A 124 11.26 17.14 1.94
N THR A 125 10.17 17.25 2.71
CA THR A 125 9.76 16.24 3.68
C THR A 125 9.54 14.88 3.01
N VAL A 126 8.84 14.85 1.87
CA VAL A 126 8.58 13.61 1.13
C VAL A 126 9.88 13.00 0.59
N LEU A 127 10.73 13.79 -0.07
CA LEU A 127 11.99 13.32 -0.64
C LEU A 127 12.94 12.77 0.45
N THR A 128 13.10 13.51 1.55
CA THR A 128 13.91 13.08 2.69
C THR A 128 13.36 11.80 3.32
N TYR A 129 12.04 11.71 3.54
CA TYR A 129 11.44 10.51 4.10
C TYR A 129 11.74 9.26 3.27
N PHE A 130 11.55 9.32 1.95
CA PHE A 130 11.81 8.16 1.08
C PHE A 130 13.30 7.83 0.93
N GLN A 131 14.17 8.83 0.97
CA GLN A 131 15.61 8.62 0.99
C GLN A 131 16.06 7.93 2.28
N ASP A 132 15.54 8.35 3.43
CA ASP A 132 15.94 7.84 4.75
C ASP A 132 15.36 6.44 5.05
N ASN A 133 14.11 6.18 4.63
CA ASN A 133 13.42 4.93 4.96
C ASN A 133 13.56 3.84 3.89
N PHE A 134 13.80 4.21 2.62
CA PHE A 134 13.87 3.26 1.51
C PHE A 134 15.14 3.37 0.67
N GLY A 135 15.97 4.39 0.88
CA GLY A 135 17.13 4.66 0.03
C GLY A 135 16.76 5.13 -1.37
N PHE A 136 15.52 5.57 -1.59
CA PHE A 136 15.06 6.02 -2.90
C PHE A 136 15.55 7.43 -3.21
N ASN A 137 16.11 7.60 -4.40
CA ASN A 137 16.43 8.93 -4.92
C ASN A 137 15.18 9.68 -5.37
N ASP A 138 15.33 10.97 -5.67
CA ASP A 138 14.22 11.84 -6.08
C ASP A 138 13.40 11.29 -7.24
N THR A 139 14.05 10.68 -8.24
CA THR A 139 13.34 10.11 -9.40
C THR A 139 12.49 8.91 -9.01
N GLN A 140 13.01 8.03 -8.14
CA GLN A 140 12.28 6.87 -7.64
C GLN A 140 11.11 7.28 -6.75
N THR A 141 11.34 8.26 -5.86
CA THR A 141 10.30 8.83 -4.99
C THR A 141 9.19 9.46 -5.82
N VAL A 142 9.52 10.33 -6.77
CA VAL A 142 8.54 10.93 -7.68
C VAL A 142 7.77 9.84 -8.41
N ALA A 143 8.45 8.87 -9.03
CA ALA A 143 7.80 7.78 -9.75
C ALA A 143 6.78 7.01 -8.89
N LEU A 144 7.11 6.73 -7.62
CA LEU A 144 6.24 6.05 -6.67
C LEU A 144 4.98 6.86 -6.34
N MET A 145 5.08 8.19 -6.22
CA MET A 145 3.93 9.06 -5.98
C MET A 145 2.87 8.96 -7.09
N GLY A 146 3.25 8.52 -8.30
CA GLY A 146 2.33 8.22 -9.39
C GLY A 146 1.27 7.16 -9.05
N ALA A 147 1.48 6.34 -8.01
CA ALA A 147 0.47 5.39 -7.51
C ALA A 147 -0.85 6.08 -7.11
N HIS A 148 -0.81 7.38 -6.75
CA HIS A 148 -2.00 8.20 -6.49
C HIS A 148 -2.89 8.43 -7.73
N GLY A 149 -2.44 8.03 -8.93
CA GLY A 149 -3.32 7.91 -10.10
C GLY A 149 -4.40 6.84 -9.94
N VAL A 150 -4.29 5.96 -8.95
CA VAL A 150 -5.25 4.88 -8.67
C VAL A 150 -5.87 5.07 -7.28
N GLY A 151 -7.19 5.11 -7.21
CA GLY A 151 -7.95 5.20 -5.97
C GLY A 151 -8.45 6.59 -5.61
N LYS A 152 -8.88 6.72 -4.36
CA LYS A 152 -9.44 7.94 -3.78
C LYS A 152 -8.99 8.07 -2.34
N THR A 153 -8.97 9.30 -1.85
CA THR A 153 -8.95 9.56 -0.42
C THR A 153 -10.37 9.65 0.14
N HIS A 154 -10.49 9.28 1.41
CA HIS A 154 -11.73 9.23 2.17
C HIS A 154 -11.54 10.04 3.45
N ARG A 155 -12.49 10.94 3.73
CA ARG A 155 -12.40 11.86 4.87
C ARG A 155 -12.44 11.11 6.20
N GLU A 156 -13.23 10.04 6.27
CA GLU A 156 -13.34 9.14 7.41
C GLU A 156 -12.03 8.41 7.76
N ASN A 157 -11.14 8.21 6.77
CA ASN A 157 -9.88 7.50 6.98
C ASN A 157 -8.70 8.45 7.19
N SER A 158 -8.57 9.49 6.38
CA SER A 158 -7.38 10.35 6.37
C SER A 158 -7.63 11.77 6.91
N GLY A 159 -8.89 12.17 7.06
CA GLY A 159 -9.27 13.57 7.25
C GLY A 159 -9.29 14.41 5.96
N PHE A 160 -8.80 13.87 4.83
CA PHE A 160 -8.78 14.52 3.51
C PHE A 160 -9.85 13.93 2.59
N GLY A 161 -10.34 14.76 1.67
CA GLY A 161 -11.48 14.45 0.80
C GLY A 161 -12.64 15.41 1.07
N ARG A 162 -13.67 15.31 0.24
CA ARG A 162 -14.94 16.02 0.45
C ARG A 162 -15.91 15.07 1.18
N ASP A 163 -17.18 15.43 1.26
CA ASP A 163 -18.20 14.53 1.83
C ASP A 163 -18.35 13.25 0.98
N ASP A 164 -17.88 13.28 -0.27
CA ASP A 164 -17.59 12.12 -1.13
C ASP A 164 -16.08 11.84 -1.23
N ALA A 165 -15.73 10.59 -1.55
CA ALA A 165 -14.35 10.18 -1.82
C ALA A 165 -13.79 10.91 -3.06
N VAL A 166 -12.59 11.48 -2.94
CA VAL A 166 -11.96 12.28 -4.01
C VAL A 166 -10.69 11.60 -4.51
N GLY A 167 -10.60 11.37 -5.82
CA GLY A 167 -9.37 10.94 -6.47
C GLY A 167 -8.49 12.12 -6.87
N TRP A 168 -7.19 11.88 -7.04
CA TRP A 168 -6.27 12.88 -7.61
C TRP A 168 -6.43 13.05 -9.12
N VAL A 169 -7.10 12.09 -9.76
CA VAL A 169 -7.37 12.09 -11.20
C VAL A 169 -8.83 11.76 -11.49
N TYR A 170 -9.35 12.18 -12.66
CA TYR A 170 -10.71 11.83 -13.08
C TYR A 170 -10.90 10.32 -13.29
N ASN A 171 -9.98 9.70 -14.03
CA ASN A 171 -9.98 8.26 -14.24
C ASN A 171 -9.01 7.57 -13.28
N ASN A 172 -9.51 7.34 -12.07
CA ASN A 172 -8.72 6.88 -10.94
C ASN A 172 -8.68 5.36 -10.76
N ASN A 173 -8.95 4.59 -11.82
CA ASN A 173 -8.71 3.16 -11.84
C ASN A 173 -7.52 2.77 -12.74
N ARG A 174 -6.83 3.77 -13.31
CA ARG A 174 -5.72 3.57 -14.23
C ARG A 174 -4.41 4.13 -13.69
N LEU A 175 -3.41 3.26 -13.62
CA LEU A 175 -2.02 3.64 -13.38
C LEU A 175 -1.40 4.09 -14.71
N ASN A 176 -1.22 5.40 -14.83
CA ASN A 176 -0.58 6.10 -15.94
C ASN A 176 0.03 7.42 -15.43
N ASN A 177 0.41 8.33 -16.33
CA ASN A 177 0.96 9.64 -15.96
C ASN A 177 -0.10 10.70 -15.58
N GLY A 178 -1.39 10.33 -15.48
CA GLY A 178 -2.49 11.26 -15.22
C GLY A 178 -2.36 12.02 -13.91
N TYR A 179 -1.77 11.38 -12.88
CA TYR A 179 -1.48 12.05 -11.61
C TYR A 179 -0.63 13.30 -11.81
N TYR A 180 0.43 13.20 -12.63
CA TYR A 180 1.33 14.33 -12.87
C TYR A 180 0.68 15.38 -13.78
N THR A 181 -0.05 14.98 -14.82
CA THR A 181 -0.69 15.95 -15.73
C THR A 181 -1.70 16.82 -14.99
N MET A 182 -2.51 16.21 -14.12
CA MET A 182 -3.50 16.93 -13.31
C MET A 182 -2.86 17.75 -12.19
N LEU A 183 -1.75 17.28 -11.61
CA LEU A 183 -1.02 18.04 -10.59
C LEU A 183 -0.52 19.40 -11.10
N VAL A 184 -0.08 19.48 -12.36
CA VAL A 184 0.39 20.74 -12.97
C VAL A 184 -0.68 21.50 -13.75
N GLY A 185 -1.94 21.04 -13.72
CA GLY A 185 -3.09 21.74 -14.30
C GLY A 185 -3.25 21.62 -15.83
N PHE A 186 -2.68 20.58 -16.45
CA PHE A 186 -2.90 20.33 -17.88
C PHE A 186 -4.06 19.36 -18.11
N GLU A 187 -5.11 19.87 -18.76
CA GLU A 187 -6.11 19.14 -19.55
C GLU A 187 -6.44 19.86 -20.85
#